data_AF-A0A377U428-F1
#
_entry.id   AF-A0A377U428-F1
#
_cell.length_a   1.000
_cell.length_b   1.000
_cell.length_c   1.000
_cell.angle_alpha   90.00
_cell.angle_beta   90.00
_cell.angle_gamma   90.00
#
_symmetry.space_group_name_H-M   'P 1'
#
loop_
_entity.id
_entity.type
_entity.pdbx_description
1 polymer ?
#
loop_
_entity_poly.entity_id
_entity_poly.type
_entity_poly.pdbx_seq_one_letter_code
_entity_poly.pdbx_strand_id
1 'polypeptide(L)'
;MLAKWGVVDFAGGIVVHATAGFAALASALYVGKRTVASDGTHNIPYIALGAGLLWFGWYGFNAGSELQVNTVTVSAFVTTDIAAAFAAVTWFIIEKIRTGKPKLVGF
;
A
#
# COMPACT_ATOMS: atom_id res chain seq x y z
N MET A 1 19.93 -14.97 -2.70
CA MET A 1 20.49 -14.77 -4.06
C MET A 1 20.39 -13.29 -4.47
N LEU A 2 19.21 -12.65 -4.42
CA LEU A 2 19.03 -11.22 -4.77
C LEU A 2 19.96 -10.24 -4.02
N ALA A 3 20.14 -10.42 -2.71
CA ALA A 3 21.06 -9.60 -1.92
C ALA A 3 22.52 -9.68 -2.45
N LYS A 4 22.95 -10.83 -2.98
CA LYS A 4 24.30 -10.99 -3.57
C LYS A 4 24.44 -10.26 -4.91
N TRP A 5 23.33 -9.95 -5.57
CA TRP A 5 23.30 -9.19 -6.83
C TRP A 5 23.16 -7.68 -6.58
N GLY A 6 23.15 -7.23 -5.33
CA GLY A 6 23.04 -5.81 -4.98
C GLY A 6 21.62 -5.24 -5.07
N VAL A 7 20.59 -6.08 -5.10
CA VAL A 7 19.20 -5.61 -5.07
C VAL A 7 18.90 -4.99 -3.71
N VAL A 8 18.41 -3.74 -3.73
CA VAL A 8 18.02 -3.00 -2.53
C VAL A 8 16.51 -3.08 -2.36
N ASP A 9 16.08 -3.67 -1.26
CA ASP A 9 14.69 -3.76 -0.85
C ASP A 9 14.60 -3.52 0.67
N PHE A 10 14.45 -2.25 1.06
CA PHE A 10 14.63 -1.83 2.45
C PHE A 10 13.61 -2.46 3.42
N ALA A 11 12.33 -2.45 3.03
CA ALA A 11 11.24 -2.93 3.88
C ALA A 11 10.36 -4.01 3.20
N GLY A 12 10.74 -4.52 2.03
CA GLY A 12 9.98 -5.61 1.37
C GLY A 12 9.02 -5.15 0.26
N GLY A 13 9.37 -4.11 -0.49
CA GLY A 13 8.74 -3.76 -1.77
C GLY A 13 8.60 -4.95 -2.70
N ILE A 14 9.65 -5.76 -2.84
CA ILE A 14 9.62 -6.98 -3.64
C ILE A 14 9.06 -8.12 -2.80
N VAL A 15 9.65 -8.37 -1.62
CA VAL A 15 9.39 -9.58 -0.82
C VAL A 15 7.96 -9.67 -0.31
N VAL A 16 7.30 -8.54 -0.02
CA VAL A 16 5.93 -8.49 0.51
C VAL A 16 4.95 -8.02 -0.56
N HIS A 17 5.15 -6.84 -1.14
CA HIS A 17 4.11 -6.23 -1.98
C HIS A 17 4.05 -6.82 -3.39
N ALA A 18 5.19 -6.93 -4.08
CA ALA A 18 5.21 -7.48 -5.43
C ALA A 18 4.84 -8.96 -5.45
N THR A 19 5.39 -9.77 -4.54
CA THR A 19 5.08 -11.20 -4.42
C THR A 19 3.59 -11.43 -4.12
N ALA A 20 3.02 -10.73 -3.13
CA ALA A 20 1.60 -10.83 -2.81
C ALA A 20 0.73 -10.34 -3.97
N GLY A 21 1.14 -9.28 -4.66
CA GLY A 21 0.45 -8.77 -5.84
C GLY A 21 0.42 -9.77 -7.00
N PHE A 22 1.55 -10.40 -7.33
CA PHE A 22 1.60 -11.44 -8.36
C PHE A 22 0.84 -12.70 -7.95
N ALA A 23 0.91 -13.10 -6.67
CA ALA A 23 0.12 -14.22 -6.16
C ALA A 23 -1.39 -13.93 -6.23
N ALA A 24 -1.83 -12.73 -5.85
CA ALA A 24 -3.22 -12.29 -5.93
C ALA A 24 -3.70 -12.23 -7.40
N LEU A 25 -2.86 -11.73 -8.31
CA LEU A 25 -3.17 -11.69 -9.75
C LEU A 25 -3.30 -13.11 -10.32
N ALA A 26 -2.33 -13.99 -10.06
CA ALA A 26 -2.39 -15.38 -10.50
C ALA A 26 -3.64 -16.09 -9.96
N SER A 27 -3.97 -15.86 -8.69
CA SER A 27 -5.18 -16.39 -8.05
C SER A 27 -6.45 -15.84 -8.71
N ALA A 28 -6.52 -14.54 -8.99
CA ALA A 28 -7.66 -13.92 -9.65
C ALA A 28 -7.86 -14.44 -11.08
N LEU A 29 -6.78 -14.69 -11.82
CA LEU A 29 -6.83 -15.30 -13.16
C LEU A 29 -7.28 -16.77 -13.11
N TYR A 30 -6.78 -17.53 -12.13
CA TYR A 30 -7.14 -18.94 -11.97
C TYR A 30 -8.59 -19.13 -11.53
N VAL A 31 -9.05 -18.37 -10.52
CA VAL A 31 -10.43 -18.44 -10.02
C VAL A 31 -11.43 -17.84 -11.01
N GLY A 32 -11.03 -16.82 -11.75
CA GLY A 32 -11.87 -16.13 -12.72
C GLY A 32 -12.83 -15.11 -12.09
N LYS A 33 -13.56 -14.40 -12.95
CA LYS A 33 -14.49 -13.34 -12.55
C LYS A 33 -15.74 -13.92 -11.89
N ARG A 34 -16.21 -13.27 -10.80
CA ARG A 34 -17.51 -13.56 -10.18
C ARG A 34 -18.67 -13.48 -11.19
N THR A 35 -19.62 -14.41 -11.08
CA THR A 35 -20.81 -14.50 -11.96
C THR A 35 -21.85 -13.43 -11.65
N VAL A 36 -22.16 -13.24 -10.37
CA VAL A 36 -23.07 -12.18 -9.89
C VAL A 36 -22.21 -11.00 -9.45
N ALA A 37 -22.25 -9.87 -10.16
CA ALA A 37 -21.51 -8.66 -9.77
C ALA A 37 -21.98 -8.14 -8.40
N SER A 38 -21.09 -7.49 -7.64
CA SER A 38 -21.50 -6.72 -6.46
C SER A 38 -21.63 -5.25 -6.86
N ASP A 39 -22.65 -4.59 -6.33
CA ASP A 39 -23.06 -3.25 -6.71
C ASP A 39 -22.19 -2.15 -6.09
N GLY A 40 -21.08 -2.52 -5.44
CA GLY A 40 -20.06 -1.56 -5.01
C GLY A 40 -19.42 -1.91 -3.68
N THR A 41 -18.89 -0.87 -3.05
CA THR A 41 -18.17 -0.95 -1.78
C THR A 41 -19.11 -1.27 -0.63
N HIS A 42 -18.88 -2.38 0.08
CA HIS A 42 -19.78 -2.86 1.13
C HIS A 42 -19.82 -1.96 2.39
N ASN A 43 -18.68 -1.39 2.84
CA ASN A 43 -18.62 -0.53 4.02
C ASN A 43 -17.44 0.45 3.97
N ILE A 44 -17.71 1.71 3.65
CA ILE A 44 -16.69 2.76 3.51
C ILE A 44 -16.03 3.10 4.87
N PRO A 45 -16.76 3.25 5.98
CA PRO A 45 -16.13 3.45 7.30
C PRO A 45 -15.09 2.39 7.67
N TYR A 46 -15.35 1.10 7.39
CA TYR A 46 -14.37 0.05 7.68
C TYR A 46 -13.15 0.08 6.77
N ILE A 47 -13.30 0.52 5.51
CA ILE A 47 -12.14 0.77 4.64
C ILE A 47 -11.30 1.92 5.20
N ALA A 48 -11.94 3.00 5.65
CA ALA A 48 -11.24 4.12 6.28
C ALA A 48 -10.46 3.68 7.52
N LEU A 49 -11.09 2.87 8.38
CA LEU A 49 -10.46 2.31 9.57
C LEU A 49 -9.28 1.41 9.20
N GLY A 50 -9.47 0.50 8.25
CA GLY A 50 -8.42 -0.40 7.77
C GLY A 50 -7.23 0.35 7.18
N ALA A 51 -7.47 1.37 6.35
CA ALA A 51 -6.42 2.23 5.80
C ALA A 51 -5.66 2.98 6.89
N GLY A 52 -6.37 3.53 7.89
CA GLY A 52 -5.74 4.20 9.04
C GLY A 52 -4.87 3.26 9.87
N LEU A 53 -5.34 2.03 10.13
CA LEU A 53 -4.56 1.01 10.84
C LEU A 53 -3.36 0.54 10.04
N LEU A 54 -3.50 0.37 8.72
CA LEU A 54 -2.39 0.02 7.83
C LEU A 54 -1.33 1.10 7.82
N TRP A 55 -1.71 2.38 7.66
CA TRP A 55 -0.78 3.49 7.72
C TRP A 55 -0.05 3.52 9.08
N PHE A 56 -0.79 3.42 10.19
CA PHE A 56 -0.19 3.38 11.52
C PHE A 56 0.81 2.22 11.67
N GLY A 57 0.44 1.02 11.26
CA GLY A 57 1.33 -0.14 11.28
C GLY A 57 2.55 0.03 10.37
N TRP A 58 2.42 0.79 9.28
CA TRP A 58 3.48 1.00 8.29
C TRP A 58 4.69 1.75 8.83
N TYR A 59 4.50 2.60 9.85
CA TYR A 59 5.62 3.22 10.56
C TYR A 59 6.55 2.16 11.16
N GLY A 60 5.98 1.17 11.86
CA GLY A 60 6.74 0.07 12.44
C GLY A 60 7.31 -0.85 11.37
N PHE A 61 6.57 -1.09 10.28
CA PHE A 61 7.03 -1.92 9.17
C PHE A 61 8.27 -1.33 8.48
N ASN A 62 8.24 -0.04 8.12
CA ASN A 62 9.35 0.62 7.44
C ASN A 62 10.50 0.96 8.39
N ALA A 63 10.25 1.75 9.45
CA ALA A 63 11.31 2.17 10.35
C ALA A 63 11.92 0.98 11.11
N GLY A 64 11.09 0.01 11.52
CA GLY A 64 11.54 -1.19 12.20
C GLY A 64 12.37 -2.15 11.32
N SER A 65 12.28 -2.05 9.98
CA SER A 65 13.08 -2.87 9.06
C SER A 65 14.59 -2.63 9.19
N GLU A 66 15.00 -1.50 9.77
CA GLU A 66 16.41 -1.21 10.00
C GLU A 66 17.01 -1.97 11.19
N LEU A 67 16.19 -2.39 12.17
CA LEU A 67 16.61 -3.07 13.40
C LEU A 67 17.61 -2.26 14.26
N GLN A 68 17.68 -0.95 14.05
CA GLN A 68 18.50 0.01 14.81
C GLN A 68 17.69 1.27 15.13
N VAL A 69 18.28 2.18 15.90
CA VAL A 69 17.70 3.51 16.17
C VAL A 69 18.76 4.56 15.85
N ASN A 70 18.70 5.11 14.65
CA ASN A 70 19.64 6.13 14.17
C ASN A 70 18.95 7.05 13.12
N THR A 71 19.75 7.81 12.37
CA THR A 71 19.27 8.75 11.36
C THR A 71 18.52 8.09 10.20
N VAL A 72 18.89 6.86 9.81
CA VAL A 72 18.18 6.08 8.79
C VAL A 72 16.80 5.68 9.30
N THR A 73 16.67 5.31 10.58
CA THR A 73 15.38 4.93 11.19
C THR A 73 14.42 6.10 11.15
N VAL A 74 14.93 7.27 11.53
CA VAL A 74 14.18 8.54 11.49
C VAL A 74 13.80 8.89 10.04
N SER A 75 14.73 8.71 9.10
CA SER A 75 14.46 8.94 7.68
C SER A 75 13.36 8.00 7.16
N ALA A 76 13.42 6.71 7.47
CA ALA A 76 12.40 5.73 7.10
C ALA A 76 11.03 6.07 7.70
N PHE A 77 10.99 6.49 8.96
CA PHE A 77 9.75 6.92 9.62
C PHE A 77 9.13 8.14 8.93
N VAL A 78 9.92 9.20 8.71
CA VAL A 78 9.44 10.46 8.11
C VAL A 78 9.04 10.26 6.65
N THR A 79 9.85 9.52 5.88
CA THR A 79 9.53 9.24 4.46
C THR A 79 8.29 8.38 4.31
N THR A 80 7.98 7.51 5.28
CA THR A 80 6.73 6.74 5.29
C THR A 80 5.51 7.66 5.33
N ASP A 81 5.50 8.65 6.22
CA ASP A 81 4.38 9.60 6.33
C ASP A 81 4.24 10.48 5.09
N ILE A 82 5.37 11.07 4.65
CA ILE A 82 5.39 11.95 3.47
C ILE A 82 4.93 11.19 2.23
N ALA A 83 5.43 9.97 2.00
CA ALA A 83 5.04 9.17 0.84
C ALA A 83 3.55 8.85 0.85
N ALA A 84 2.99 8.41 1.99
CA ALA A 84 1.57 8.11 2.12
C ALA A 84 0.69 9.36 1.92
N ALA A 85 1.08 10.51 2.48
CA ALA A 85 0.36 11.76 2.31
C ALA A 85 0.34 12.23 0.83
N PHE A 86 1.47 12.17 0.14
CA PHE A 86 1.55 12.55 -1.28
C PHE A 86 0.82 11.57 -2.18
N ALA A 87 0.84 10.27 -1.88
CA ALA A 87 0.02 9.28 -2.57
C ALA A 87 -1.47 9.59 -2.40
N ALA A 88 -1.91 9.99 -1.20
CA ALA A 88 -3.29 10.38 -0.91
C ALA A 88 -3.78 11.54 -1.75
N VAL A 89 -3.02 12.64 -1.71
CA VAL A 89 -3.34 13.85 -2.43
C VAL A 89 -3.35 13.58 -3.93
N THR A 90 -2.36 12.83 -4.42
CA THR A 90 -2.28 12.43 -5.83
C THR A 90 -3.48 11.60 -6.25
N TRP A 91 -3.87 10.60 -5.45
CA TRP A 91 -5.04 9.79 -5.74
C TRP A 91 -6.33 10.60 -5.76
N PHE A 92 -6.53 11.50 -4.79
CA PHE A 92 -7.71 12.37 -4.76
C PHE A 92 -7.77 13.32 -5.95
N ILE A 93 -6.63 13.82 -6.42
CA ILE A 93 -6.56 14.63 -7.65
C ILE A 93 -6.93 13.76 -8.86
N ILE A 94 -6.34 12.57 -9.01
CA ILE A 94 -6.64 11.65 -10.12
C ILE A 94 -8.13 11.29 -10.13
N GLU A 95 -8.70 10.93 -8.98
CA GLU A 95 -10.11 10.56 -8.87
C GLU A 95 -11.02 11.75 -9.20
N LYS A 96 -10.72 12.95 -8.69
CA LYS A 96 -11.47 14.16 -9.04
C LYS A 96 -11.45 14.44 -10.55
N ILE A 97 -10.33 14.23 -11.22
CA ILE A 97 -10.22 14.39 -12.68
C ILE A 97 -11.06 13.33 -13.41
N ARG A 98 -11.04 12.07 -12.96
CA ARG A 98 -11.70 10.95 -13.63
C ARG A 98 -13.20 10.85 -13.38
N THR A 99 -13.66 11.19 -12.17
CA THR A 99 -15.05 10.95 -11.74
C THR A 99 -15.77 12.22 -11.30
N GLY A 100 -15.08 13.37 -11.31
CA GLY A 100 -15.63 14.68 -10.93
C GLY A 100 -15.78 14.89 -9.43
N LYS A 101 -15.59 13.86 -8.60
CA LYS A 101 -15.73 13.93 -7.13
C LYS A 101 -14.66 13.06 -6.46
N PRO A 102 -13.97 13.53 -5.42
CA PRO A 102 -13.03 12.71 -4.68
C PRO A 102 -13.77 11.56 -3.97
N LYS A 103 -13.18 10.36 -3.98
CA LYS A 103 -13.67 9.20 -3.23
C LYS A 103 -12.56 8.67 -2.33
N LEU A 104 -12.96 8.18 -1.16
CA LEU A 104 -12.04 7.56 -0.21
C LEU A 104 -11.54 6.19 -0.70
N VAL A 105 -12.37 5.48 -1.47
CA VAL A 105 -12.06 4.14 -1.95
C VAL A 105 -10.96 4.22 -3.01
N GLY A 106 -9.86 3.50 -2.78
CA GLY A 106 -8.70 3.43 -3.66
C GLY A 106 -7.51 4.29 -3.24
N PHE A 107 -7.66 5.11 -2.19
CA PHE A 107 -6.53 5.67 -1.46
C PHE A 107 -5.92 4.59 -0.54
#